data_AF-A0A1P8F4D0-F1
#
_entry.id   AF-A0A1P8F4D0-F1
#
_cell.length_a   1.000
_cell.length_b   1.000
_cell.length_c   1.000
_cell.angle_alpha   90.00
_cell.angle_beta   90.00
_cell.angle_gamma   90.00
#
_symmetry.space_group_name_H-M   'P 1'
#
loop_
_entity.id
_entity.type
_entity.pdbx_description
1 polymer ?
#
loop_
_entity_poly.entity_id
_entity_poly.type
_entity_poly.pdbx_seq_one_letter_code
_entity_poly.pdbx_strand_id
1 'polypeptide(L)'
;MPKVFFVPGQTTIIDYAREIGPNMWAARCSWLMLPEIRVRHPGAVLDDQTAFLQAQESANGTKPARITEARFDFAVSHGQVLDYFADDTGDSFILQAPEVGDLVRVYARCFGHCWSFLCLSIITHSEIRSRICTAVATNH
;
A
#
# COMPACT_ATOMS: atom_id res chain seq x y z
N MET A 1 -9.40 -6.40 -13.47
CA MET A 1 -8.02 -6.42 -12.95
C MET A 1 -7.43 -7.81 -13.17
N PRO A 2 -6.11 -7.97 -13.33
CA PRO A 2 -5.50 -9.29 -13.52
C PRO A 2 -5.61 -10.11 -12.22
N LYS A 3 -5.79 -11.43 -12.36
CA LYS A 3 -5.67 -12.37 -11.25
C LYS A 3 -4.22 -12.73 -10.99
N VAL A 4 -3.87 -12.95 -9.73
CA VAL A 4 -2.52 -13.23 -9.27
C VAL A 4 -2.55 -14.31 -8.19
N PHE A 5 -1.49 -15.11 -8.15
CA PHE A 5 -1.19 -16.00 -7.05
C PHE A 5 -0.29 -15.27 -6.06
N PHE A 6 -0.64 -15.27 -4.79
CA PHE A 6 0.16 -14.62 -3.73
C PHE A 6 -0.13 -15.27 -2.38
N VAL A 7 0.75 -15.03 -1.40
CA VAL A 7 0.44 -15.32 0.00
C VAL A 7 0.03 -14.00 0.67
N PRO A 8 -1.15 -13.91 1.31
CA PRO A 8 -1.59 -12.69 1.97
C PRO A 8 -0.55 -12.15 2.96
N GLY A 9 -0.28 -10.85 2.88
CA GLY A 9 0.69 -10.14 3.71
C GLY A 9 2.14 -10.18 3.20
N GLN A 10 2.45 -11.01 2.19
CA GLN A 10 3.75 -10.92 1.50
C GLN A 10 3.81 -9.71 0.58
N THR A 11 5.04 -9.27 0.29
CA THR A 11 5.33 -8.09 -0.52
C THR A 11 5.47 -8.38 -2.02
N THR A 12 5.30 -9.63 -2.42
CA THR A 12 5.53 -10.07 -3.79
C THR A 12 4.43 -11.01 -4.27
N ILE A 13 4.01 -10.80 -5.52
CA ILE A 13 3.20 -11.76 -6.26
C ILE A 13 4.06 -12.99 -6.58
N ILE A 14 3.50 -14.19 -6.44
CA ILE A 14 4.13 -15.45 -6.85
C ILE A 14 4.14 -15.54 -8.38
N ASP A 15 2.98 -15.39 -9.00
CA ASP A 15 2.83 -15.33 -10.46
C ASP A 15 1.49 -14.66 -10.83
N TYR A 16 1.42 -14.11 -12.04
CA TYR A 16 0.15 -13.71 -12.62
C TYR A 16 -0.62 -14.95 -13.08
N ALA A 17 -1.95 -14.91 -12.98
CA ALA A 17 -2.79 -16.02 -13.38
C ALA A 17 -3.25 -15.86 -14.84
N ARG A 18 -3.40 -17.00 -15.50
CA ARG A 18 -4.00 -17.14 -16.83
C ARG A 18 -5.16 -18.12 -16.75
N GLU A 19 -6.29 -17.76 -17.35
CA GLU A 19 -7.42 -18.67 -17.48
C GLU A 19 -7.08 -19.76 -18.52
N ILE A 20 -7.27 -21.03 -18.12
CA ILE A 20 -6.97 -22.22 -18.93
C ILE A 20 -8.22 -23.06 -19.23
N GLY A 21 -9.37 -22.64 -18.71
CA GLY A 21 -10.70 -23.19 -18.96
C GLY A 21 -11.73 -22.54 -18.02
N PRO A 22 -13.02 -22.92 -18.11
CA PRO A 22 -14.06 -22.26 -17.33
C PRO A 22 -13.76 -22.29 -15.83
N ASN A 23 -13.52 -21.12 -15.22
CA ASN A 23 -13.13 -20.97 -13.82
C ASN A 23 -11.85 -21.73 -13.41
N MET A 24 -11.00 -22.09 -14.37
CA MET A 24 -9.73 -22.77 -14.13
C MET A 24 -8.58 -21.83 -14.45
N TRP A 25 -7.69 -21.65 -13.47
CA TRP A 25 -6.59 -20.69 -13.56
C TRP A 25 -5.27 -21.38 -13.21
N ALA A 26 -4.25 -21.07 -13.99
CA ALA A 26 -2.89 -21.52 -13.76
C ALA A 26 -1.93 -20.34 -13.77
N ALA A 27 -0.79 -20.52 -13.11
CA ALA A 27 0.31 -19.58 -13.09
C ALA A 27 0.83 -19.35 -14.52
N ARG A 28 0.99 -18.09 -14.94
CA ARG A 28 1.35 -17.71 -16.31
C ARG A 28 2.70 -18.27 -16.73
N CYS A 29 3.66 -18.33 -15.81
CA CYS A 29 5.03 -18.75 -16.10
C CYS A 29 5.21 -20.25 -15.89
N SER A 30 4.64 -20.81 -14.81
CA SER A 30 4.88 -22.20 -14.41
C SER A 30 3.79 -23.19 -14.81
N TRP A 31 2.63 -22.72 -15.26
CA TRP A 31 1.43 -23.53 -15.55
C TRP A 31 0.89 -24.34 -14.37
N LEU A 32 1.34 -24.04 -13.15
CA LEU A 32 0.86 -24.68 -11.94
C LEU A 32 -0.49 -24.09 -11.52
N MET A 33 -1.41 -24.95 -11.09
CA MET A 33 -2.66 -24.55 -10.46
C MET A 33 -2.48 -24.29 -8.97
N LEU A 34 -3.48 -23.65 -8.33
CA LEU A 34 -3.43 -23.29 -6.91
C LEU A 34 -3.01 -24.43 -5.97
N PRO A 35 -3.51 -25.68 -6.10
CA PRO A 35 -3.08 -26.78 -5.23
C PRO A 35 -1.59 -27.09 -5.33
N GLU A 36 -1.00 -26.99 -6.53
CA GLU A 36 0.41 -27.28 -6.79
C GLU A 36 1.29 -26.13 -6.28
N ILE A 37 0.85 -24.88 -6.46
CA ILE A 37 1.52 -23.70 -5.90
C ILE A 37 1.59 -23.79 -4.38
N ARG A 38 0.52 -24.25 -3.72
CA ARG A 38 0.45 -24.40 -2.26
C ARG A 38 1.44 -25.39 -1.67
N VAL A 39 1.99 -26.31 -2.47
CA VAL A 39 3.07 -27.20 -2.03
C VAL A 39 4.34 -26.41 -1.69
N ARG A 40 4.66 -25.38 -2.48
CA ARG A 40 5.85 -24.53 -2.28
C ARG A 40 5.57 -23.25 -1.51
N HIS A 41 4.34 -22.75 -1.61
CA HIS A 41 3.89 -21.53 -0.94
C HIS A 41 2.63 -21.83 -0.10
N PRO A 42 2.80 -22.45 1.09
CA PRO A 42 1.69 -22.68 1.99
C PRO A 42 0.92 -21.38 2.27
N GLY A 43 -0.41 -21.43 2.18
CA GLY A 43 -1.26 -20.24 2.34
C GLY A 43 -1.45 -19.41 1.07
N ALA A 44 -0.91 -19.83 -0.08
CA ALA A 44 -1.17 -19.15 -1.35
C ALA A 44 -2.68 -19.13 -1.67
N VAL A 45 -3.12 -18.01 -2.24
CA VAL A 45 -4.46 -17.77 -2.75
C VAL A 45 -4.40 -17.32 -4.20
N LEU A 46 -5.52 -17.45 -4.91
CA LEU A 46 -5.74 -16.89 -6.23
C LEU A 46 -6.81 -15.80 -6.09
N ASP A 47 -6.46 -14.56 -6.37
CA ASP A 47 -7.43 -13.46 -6.35
C ASP A 47 -6.99 -12.33 -7.28
N ASP A 48 -7.77 -11.25 -7.36
CA ASP A 48 -7.42 -10.07 -8.14
C ASP A 48 -6.21 -9.34 -7.54
N GLN A 49 -5.42 -8.68 -8.39
CA GLN A 49 -4.26 -7.91 -7.94
C GLN A 49 -4.61 -6.84 -6.89
N THR A 50 -5.83 -6.31 -6.89
CA THR A 50 -6.32 -5.41 -5.84
C THR A 50 -6.34 -6.07 -4.47
N ALA A 51 -6.77 -7.32 -4.39
CA ALA A 51 -6.80 -8.08 -3.13
C ALA A 51 -5.37 -8.32 -2.62
N PHE A 52 -4.41 -8.57 -3.52
CA PHE A 52 -2.99 -8.62 -3.17
C PHE A 52 -2.50 -7.30 -2.56
N LEU A 53 -2.75 -6.17 -3.23
CA LEU A 53 -2.33 -4.85 -2.74
C LEU A 53 -2.96 -4.50 -1.39
N GLN A 54 -4.25 -4.79 -1.22
CA GLN A 54 -4.97 -4.59 0.04
C GLN A 54 -4.44 -5.48 1.17
N ALA A 55 -4.15 -6.75 0.89
CA ALA A 55 -3.55 -7.66 1.87
C ALA A 55 -2.13 -7.21 2.26
N GLN A 56 -1.36 -6.73 1.29
CA GLN A 56 -0.03 -6.15 1.52
C GLN A 56 -0.10 -4.91 2.41
N GLU A 57 -0.98 -3.95 2.11
CA GLU A 57 -1.18 -2.77 2.95
C GLU A 57 -1.69 -3.12 4.35
N SER A 58 -2.61 -4.08 4.47
CA SER A 58 -3.12 -4.49 5.78
C SER A 58 -2.05 -5.11 6.67
N ALA A 59 -1.08 -5.81 6.08
CA ALA A 59 -0.01 -6.45 6.84
C ALA A 59 1.18 -5.52 7.13
N ASN A 60 1.50 -4.61 6.20
CA ASN A 60 2.74 -3.84 6.23
C ASN A 60 2.55 -2.32 6.33
N GLY A 61 1.32 -1.83 6.14
CA GLY A 61 0.96 -0.43 6.30
C GLY A 61 1.10 0.01 7.76
N THR A 62 1.37 1.29 7.95
CA THR A 62 1.48 1.85 9.31
C THR A 62 0.35 2.83 9.60
N LYS A 63 0.03 2.97 10.89
CA LYS A 63 -0.87 4.03 11.33
C LYS A 63 -0.17 5.40 11.22
N PRO A 64 -0.91 6.49 11.00
CA PRO A 64 -0.35 7.84 11.09
C PRO A 64 0.38 8.05 12.41
N ALA A 65 1.66 8.39 12.32
CA ALA A 65 2.51 8.71 13.45
C ALA A 65 2.99 10.15 13.36
N ARG A 66 3.06 10.84 14.51
CA ARG A 66 3.59 12.20 14.57
C ARG A 66 5.08 12.22 14.24
N ILE A 67 5.48 13.23 13.48
CA ILE A 67 6.89 13.52 13.16
C ILE A 67 7.17 15.00 13.46
N THR A 68 8.45 15.37 13.44
CA THR A 68 8.87 16.76 13.55
C THR A 68 8.68 17.51 12.23
N GLU A 69 8.52 18.83 12.31
CA GLU A 69 8.50 19.71 11.12
C GLU A 69 9.79 19.56 10.30
N ALA A 70 10.96 19.53 10.95
CA ALA A 70 12.23 19.31 10.27
C ALA A 70 12.27 18.03 9.42
N ARG A 71 11.60 16.95 9.86
CA ARG A 71 11.52 15.70 9.09
C ARG A 71 10.54 15.81 7.93
N PHE A 72 9.48 16.58 8.08
CA PHE A 72 8.53 16.88 7.02
C PHE A 72 9.19 17.72 5.92
N ASP A 73 9.84 18.82 6.31
CA ASP A 73 10.52 19.75 5.40
C ASP A 73 11.68 19.07 4.66
N PHE A 74 12.44 18.20 5.36
CA PHE A 74 13.47 17.40 4.72
C PHE A 74 12.89 16.46 3.66
N ALA A 75 11.79 15.76 3.97
CA ALA A 75 11.19 14.79 3.07
C ALA A 75 10.62 15.45 1.80
N VAL A 76 9.97 16.61 1.89
CA VAL A 76 9.44 17.31 0.71
C VAL A 76 10.55 17.92 -0.15
N SER A 77 11.66 18.36 0.46
CA SER A 77 12.77 19.00 -0.27
C SER A 77 13.74 18.01 -0.92
N HIS A 78 13.86 16.79 -0.40
CA HIS A 78 14.81 15.78 -0.88
C HIS A 78 14.15 14.57 -1.54
N GLY A 79 12.87 14.32 -1.26
CA GLY A 79 12.12 13.20 -1.81
C GLY A 79 11.61 13.48 -3.23
N GLN A 80 11.52 12.44 -4.04
CA GLN A 80 10.73 12.50 -5.28
C GLN A 80 9.26 12.39 -4.91
N VAL A 81 8.54 13.49 -5.07
CA VAL A 81 7.10 13.57 -4.78
C VAL A 81 6.32 13.08 -6.00
N LEU A 82 5.49 12.07 -5.77
CA LEU A 82 4.55 11.53 -6.78
C LEU A 82 3.33 12.43 -6.92
N ASP A 83 2.78 12.87 -5.79
CA ASP A 83 1.59 13.73 -5.74
C ASP A 83 1.68 14.67 -4.53
N TYR A 84 1.23 15.91 -4.71
CA TYR A 84 1.27 16.98 -3.71
C TYR A 84 -0.03 17.75 -3.73
N PHE A 85 -0.58 18.02 -2.55
CA PHE A 85 -1.77 18.84 -2.39
C PHE A 85 -1.66 19.73 -1.15
N ALA A 86 -2.13 20.97 -1.27
CA ALA A 86 -2.21 21.93 -0.18
C ALA A 86 -3.51 22.74 -0.27
N ASP A 87 -4.10 23.00 0.89
CA ASP A 87 -5.25 23.89 1.08
C ASP A 87 -5.12 24.67 2.41
N ASP A 88 -6.13 25.47 2.73
CA ASP A 88 -6.16 26.29 3.96
C ASP A 88 -6.09 25.48 5.26
N THR A 89 -6.32 24.17 5.19
CA THR A 89 -6.35 23.28 6.36
C THR A 89 -5.11 22.40 6.47
N GLY A 90 -4.16 22.53 5.53
CA GLY A 90 -2.85 21.89 5.58
C GLY A 90 -2.37 21.38 4.23
N ASP A 91 -1.31 20.60 4.25
CA ASP A 91 -0.72 20.00 3.06
C ASP A 91 -0.42 18.51 3.27
N SER A 92 -0.26 17.80 2.15
CA SER A 92 0.16 16.40 2.15
C SER A 92 0.81 16.03 0.83
N PHE A 93 1.68 15.03 0.88
CA PHE A 93 2.37 14.53 -0.29
C PHE A 93 2.69 13.05 -0.17
N ILE A 94 2.82 12.41 -1.33
CA ILE A 94 3.10 10.99 -1.49
C ILE A 94 4.48 10.88 -2.12
N LEU A 95 5.39 10.10 -1.53
CA LEU A 95 6.68 9.82 -2.16
C LEU A 95 6.53 8.78 -3.27
N GLN A 96 7.35 8.90 -4.31
CA GLN A 96 7.33 8.00 -5.47
C GLN A 96 7.96 6.63 -5.17
N ALA A 97 9.00 6.59 -4.35
CA ALA A 97 9.76 5.37 -4.08
C ALA A 97 9.00 4.44 -3.11
N PRO A 98 8.75 3.17 -3.49
CA PRO A 98 8.24 2.17 -2.56
C PRO A 98 9.27 1.84 -1.49
N GLU A 99 8.82 1.65 -0.25
CA GLU A 99 9.66 1.26 0.88
C GLU A 99 9.44 -0.19 1.31
N VAL A 100 8.19 -0.69 1.20
CA VAL A 100 7.83 -2.07 1.55
C VAL A 100 6.85 -2.62 0.52
N GLY A 101 7.36 -3.45 -0.39
CA GLY A 101 6.57 -3.92 -1.53
C GLY A 101 6.10 -2.73 -2.37
N ASP A 102 4.79 -2.58 -2.57
CA ASP A 102 4.20 -1.42 -3.26
C ASP A 102 3.81 -0.25 -2.33
N LEU A 103 4.10 -0.35 -1.02
CA LEU A 103 3.78 0.71 -0.08
C LEU A 103 4.79 1.84 -0.19
N VAL A 104 4.27 3.05 -0.29
CA VAL A 104 5.03 4.30 -0.31
C VAL A 104 4.81 5.05 0.99
N ARG A 105 5.73 5.96 1.28
CA ARG A 105 5.61 6.85 2.44
C ARG A 105 4.83 8.10 2.08
N VAL A 106 3.87 8.40 2.94
CA VAL A 106 3.04 9.60 2.89
C VAL A 106 3.41 10.52 4.03
N TYR A 107 3.29 11.81 3.76
CA TYR A 107 3.46 12.89 4.72
C TYR A 107 2.26 13.82 4.66
N ALA A 108 1.88 14.38 5.81
CA ALA A 108 0.88 15.42 5.87
C ALA A 108 1.14 16.37 7.05
N ARG A 109 0.86 17.66 6.85
CA ARG A 109 0.79 18.65 7.92
C ARG A 109 -0.65 19.10 8.05
N CYS A 110 -1.29 18.75 9.16
CA CYS A 110 -2.67 19.14 9.47
C CYS A 110 -2.91 19.02 10.98
N PHE A 111 -3.94 19.71 11.48
CA PHE A 111 -4.27 19.75 12.90
C PHE A 111 -3.09 20.21 13.78
N GLY A 112 -2.28 21.15 13.29
CA GLY A 112 -1.12 21.69 14.00
C GLY A 112 0.07 20.71 14.17
N HIS A 113 0.06 19.58 13.46
CA HIS A 113 1.10 18.56 13.57
C HIS A 113 1.51 18.02 12.19
N CYS A 114 2.73 17.48 12.13
CA CYS A 114 3.23 16.73 10.98
C CYS A 114 3.07 15.23 11.23
N TRP A 115 2.69 14.50 10.19
CA TRP A 115 2.37 13.08 10.23
C TRP A 115 3.09 12.33 9.13
N SER A 116 3.40 11.06 9.37
CA SER A 116 3.87 10.13 8.33
C SER A 116 3.35 8.72 8.57
N PHE A 117 3.10 8.00 7.47
CA PHE A 117 2.76 6.58 7.48
C PHE A 117 3.04 5.91 6.13
N LEU A 118 2.98 4.58 6.10
CA LEU A 118 3.09 3.74 4.91
C LEU A 118 1.71 3.28 4.45
N CYS A 119 1.42 3.46 3.17
CA CYS A 119 0.20 2.98 2.51
C CYS A 119 0.44 2.78 1.01
N LEU A 120 -0.58 2.30 0.29
CA LEU A 120 -0.49 2.22 -1.18
C LEU A 120 -0.46 3.63 -1.79
N SER A 121 0.25 3.77 -2.91
CA SER A 121 0.38 5.03 -3.64
C SER A 121 -0.92 5.53 -4.29
N ILE A 122 -1.94 4.67 -4.37
CA ILE A 122 -3.27 5.01 -4.90
C ILE A 122 -4.15 5.80 -3.90
N ILE A 123 -3.65 6.05 -2.69
CA ILE A 123 -4.37 6.80 -1.67
C ILE A 123 -4.63 8.25 -2.12
N THR A 124 -5.82 8.77 -1.82
CA THR A 124 -6.17 10.17 -2.09
C THR A 124 -5.80 11.09 -0.91
N HIS A 125 -5.56 12.36 -1.18
CA HIS A 125 -5.32 13.37 -0.13
C HIS A 125 -6.49 13.49 0.88
N SER A 126 -7.73 13.27 0.44
CA SER A 126 -8.89 13.17 1.33
C SER A 126 -8.81 11.97 2.28
N GLU A 127 -8.37 10.80 1.80
CA GLU A 127 -8.21 9.60 2.63
C GLU A 127 -7.04 9.75 3.60
N ILE A 128 -5.95 10.39 3.18
CA ILE A 128 -4.81 10.74 4.07
C ILE A 128 -5.33 11.54 5.26
N ARG A 129 -6.08 12.63 5.00
CA ARG A 129 -6.66 13.46 6.06
C ARG A 129 -7.65 12.70 6.93
N SER A 130 -8.47 11.83 6.34
CA SER A 130 -9.42 10.98 7.08
C SER A 130 -8.70 10.04 8.05
N ARG A 131 -7.66 9.34 7.61
CA ARG A 131 -6.86 8.44 8.46
C ARG A 131 -6.20 9.18 9.63
N ILE A 132 -5.69 10.39 9.38
CA ILE A 132 -5.09 11.22 10.42
C ILE A 132 -6.16 11.70 11.41
N CYS A 133 -7.32 12.13 10.93
CA CYS A 133 -8.45 12.53 11.78
C CYS A 133 -8.84 11.39 12.74
N THR A 134 -8.96 10.15 12.24
CA THR A 134 -9.21 8.97 13.07
C THR A 134 -8.08 8.74 14.08
N ALA A 135 -6.81 8.86 13.67
CA ALA A 135 -5.67 8.69 14.58
C ALA A 135 -5.63 9.74 15.70
N VAL A 136 -5.99 11.00 15.40
CA VAL A 136 -6.13 12.07 16.40
C VAL A 136 -7.26 11.75 17.38
N ALA A 137 -8.44 11.33 16.87
CA ALA A 137 -9.60 11.01 17.70
C ALA A 137 -9.34 9.83 18.66
N THR A 138 -8.52 8.85 18.27
CA THR A 138 -8.19 7.69 19.12
C THR A 138 -7.11 7.96 20.19
N ASN A 139 -6.44 9.12 20.15
CA ASN A 139 -5.42 9.50 21.12
C ASN A 139 -5.96 10.42 22.24
N HIS A 140 -7.29 10.59 22.31
CA HIS A 140 -8.02 11.27 23.38
C HIS A 140 -8.87 10.25 24.14
#